data_AF-A0A917PZT9-F1
#
_entry.id   AF-A0A917PZT9-F1
#
_cell.length_a   1.000
_cell.length_b   1.000
_cell.length_c   1.000
_cell.angle_alpha   90.00
_cell.angle_beta   90.00
_cell.angle_gamma   90.00
#
_symmetry.space_group_name_H-M   'P 1'
#
loop_
_entity.id
_entity.type
_entity.pdbx_description
1 polymer ?
#
loop_
_entity_poly.entity_id
_entity_poly.type
_entity_poly.pdbx_seq_one_letter_code
_entity_poly.pdbx_strand_id
1 'polypeptide(L)'
;MNRYQKYYLIGIGLLMAGGLILALLVYNSSNGNENSNNCQEFYRSVNSPIYPSDNAYQNVNENFSKAGVWRSYPGDKEDISVGLDADKANRLYEIRT
;
A
#
# COMPACT_ATOMS: atom_id res chain seq x y z
N MET A 1 -31.65 9.08 -53.22
CA MET A 1 -31.70 8.75 -51.78
C MET A 1 -32.46 9.85 -51.05
N ASN A 2 -33.59 9.51 -50.44
CA ASN A 2 -34.49 10.47 -49.82
C ASN A 2 -33.91 11.01 -48.50
N ARG A 3 -34.32 12.20 -48.05
CA ARG A 3 -33.75 12.84 -46.84
C ARG A 3 -33.82 11.91 -45.61
N TYR A 4 -34.93 11.21 -45.46
CA TYR A 4 -35.14 10.19 -44.42
C TYR A 4 -34.14 9.04 -44.46
N GLN A 5 -33.79 8.54 -45.65
CA GLN A 5 -32.80 7.47 -45.82
C GLN A 5 -31.39 7.94 -45.40
N LYS A 6 -31.05 9.21 -45.64
CA LYS A 6 -29.79 9.81 -45.18
C LYS A 6 -29.74 9.89 -43.66
N TYR A 7 -30.80 10.37 -43.01
CA TYR A 7 -30.86 10.44 -41.55
C TYR A 7 -30.81 9.05 -40.90
N TYR A 8 -31.45 8.06 -41.51
CA TYR A 8 -31.44 6.68 -41.02
C TYR A 8 -30.02 6.08 -41.05
N LEU A 9 -29.29 6.30 -42.14
CA LEU A 9 -27.89 5.86 -42.28
C LEU A 9 -26.96 6.55 -41.28
N ILE A 10 -27.12 7.86 -41.06
CA ILE A 10 -26.34 8.62 -40.07
C ILE A 10 -26.65 8.14 -38.66
N GLY A 11 -27.93 7.90 -38.34
CA GLY A 11 -28.37 7.40 -37.04
C GLY A 11 -27.79 6.04 -36.72
N ILE A 12 -27.82 5.09 -37.67
CA ILE A 12 -27.19 3.77 -37.50
C ILE A 12 -25.67 3.90 -37.33
N GLY A 13 -25.03 4.77 -38.12
CA GLY A 13 -23.59 5.02 -38.01
C GLY A 13 -23.19 5.53 -36.63
N LEU A 14 -23.95 6.48 -36.06
CA LEU A 14 -23.73 6.99 -34.71
C LEU A 14 -23.96 5.94 -33.63
N LEU A 15 -24.98 5.09 -33.78
CA LEU A 15 -25.28 4.01 -32.84
C LEU A 15 -24.15 2.98 -32.79
N MET A 16 -23.63 2.59 -33.97
CA MET A 16 -22.50 1.66 -34.09
C MET A 16 -21.20 2.28 -33.56
N ALA A 17 -20.94 3.55 -33.85
CA ALA A 17 -19.77 4.27 -33.33
C ALA A 17 -19.80 4.40 -31.80
N GLY A 18 -20.96 4.71 -31.22
CA GLY A 18 -21.15 4.77 -29.78
C GLY A 18 -20.87 3.44 -29.10
N GLY A 19 -21.39 2.33 -29.66
CA GLY A 19 -21.10 0.98 -29.18
C GLY A 19 -19.62 0.61 -29.25
N LEU A 20 -18.93 0.98 -30.35
CA LEU A 20 -17.50 0.76 -30.54
C LEU A 20 -16.64 1.55 -29.56
N ILE A 21 -16.97 2.83 -29.33
CA ILE A 21 -16.27 3.68 -28.37
C ILE A 21 -16.44 3.11 -26.95
N LEU A 22 -17.65 2.70 -26.58
CA LEU A 22 -17.93 2.10 -25.28
C LEU A 22 -17.17 0.77 -25.10
N ALA A 23 -17.17 -0.08 -26.12
CA ALA A 23 -16.43 -1.34 -26.11
C ALA A 23 -14.91 -1.12 -25.99
N LEU A 24 -14.35 -0.14 -26.70
CA LEU A 24 -12.94 0.23 -26.57
C LEU A 24 -12.60 0.81 -25.20
N LEU A 25 -13.49 1.59 -24.59
CA LEU A 25 -13.28 2.18 -23.27
C LEU A 25 -13.32 1.10 -22.17
N VAL A 26 -14.27 0.17 -22.27
CA VAL A 26 -14.36 -0.99 -21.36
C VAL A 26 -13.19 -1.95 -21.57
N TYR A 27 -12.79 -2.23 -22.81
CA TYR A 27 -11.66 -3.12 -23.12
C TYR A 27 -10.32 -2.54 -22.65
N ASN A 28 -10.07 -1.24 -22.89
CA ASN A 28 -8.87 -0.58 -22.37
C ASN A 28 -8.88 -0.47 -20.84
N SER A 29 -10.05 -0.31 -20.21
CA SER A 29 -10.19 -0.38 -18.75
C SER A 29 -9.91 -1.78 -18.20
N SER A 30 -10.23 -2.85 -18.94
CA SER A 30 -10.01 -4.24 -18.53
C SER A 30 -8.58 -4.73 -18.77
N ASN A 31 -7.85 -4.12 -19.71
CA ASN A 31 -6.44 -4.43 -19.97
C ASN A 31 -5.47 -3.59 -19.15
N GLY A 32 -5.98 -2.76 -18.25
CA GLY A 32 -5.26 -2.31 -17.07
C GLY A 32 -5.09 -3.46 -16.08
N ASN A 33 -4.52 -4.60 -16.52
CA ASN A 33 -3.78 -5.45 -15.60
C ASN A 33 -2.48 -4.69 -15.32
N GLU A 34 -2.60 -3.57 -14.61
CA GLU A 34 -1.54 -3.13 -13.75
C GLU A 34 -1.31 -4.35 -12.86
N ASN A 35 -0.27 -5.09 -13.20
CA ASN A 35 0.43 -5.89 -12.25
C ASN A 35 0.95 -4.86 -11.24
N SER A 36 0.05 -4.42 -10.36
CA SER A 36 0.37 -3.90 -9.07
C SER A 36 1.06 -5.09 -8.42
N ASN A 37 2.34 -5.21 -8.74
CA ASN A 37 3.33 -5.60 -7.79
C ASN A 37 3.17 -4.58 -6.66
N ASN A 38 2.13 -4.74 -5.86
CA ASN A 38 2.22 -4.63 -4.43
C ASN A 38 3.30 -5.63 -4.05
N CYS A 39 4.56 -5.28 -4.35
CA CYS A 39 5.69 -5.57 -3.51
C CYS A 39 5.42 -4.82 -2.21
N GLN A 40 4.35 -5.23 -1.52
CA GLN A 40 4.11 -4.86 -0.15
C GLN A 40 5.20 -5.60 0.58
N GLU A 41 6.31 -4.91 0.76
CA GLU A 41 7.45 -5.42 1.46
C GLU A 41 6.97 -5.71 2.88
N PHE A 42 6.78 -6.99 3.19
CA PHE A 42 6.25 -7.43 4.47
C PHE A 42 7.34 -7.26 5.54
N TYR A 43 7.40 -6.05 6.10
CA TYR A 43 8.27 -5.76 7.22
C TYR A 43 7.75 -6.42 8.49
N ARG A 44 8.50 -7.39 8.99
CA ARG A 44 8.27 -7.94 10.32
C ARG A 44 8.59 -6.86 11.36
N SER A 45 7.60 -6.54 12.18
CA SER A 45 7.73 -5.51 13.21
C SER A 45 7.52 -6.08 14.60
N VAL A 46 8.24 -5.54 15.57
CA VAL A 46 8.09 -5.89 16.99
C VAL A 46 7.56 -4.66 17.72
N ASN A 47 6.61 -4.87 18.63
CA ASN A 47 6.07 -3.82 19.49
C ASN A 47 6.41 -4.15 20.94
N SER A 48 6.87 -3.15 21.70
CA SER A 48 7.10 -3.29 23.12
C SER A 48 6.55 -2.07 23.86
N PRO A 49 5.79 -2.25 24.95
CA PRO A 49 5.34 -1.14 25.82
C PRO A 49 6.50 -0.45 26.54
N ILE A 50 7.63 -1.15 26.68
CA ILE A 50 8.81 -0.67 27.38
C ILE A 50 9.98 -0.69 26.42
N TYR A 51 10.95 0.19 26.63
CA TYR A 51 12.17 0.22 25.84
C TYR A 51 12.91 -1.13 25.94
N PRO A 52 13.22 -1.82 24.82
CA PRO A 52 13.90 -3.10 24.86
C PRO A 52 15.36 -2.90 25.27
N SER A 53 15.87 -3.75 26.16
CA SER A 53 17.31 -3.83 26.41
C SER A 53 18.05 -4.46 25.23
N ASP A 54 19.38 -4.34 25.16
CA ASP A 54 20.19 -5.02 24.12
C ASP A 54 19.93 -6.52 24.08
N ASN A 55 19.76 -7.15 25.25
CA ASN A 55 19.42 -8.56 25.35
C ASN A 55 18.04 -8.87 24.74
N ALA A 56 17.06 -7.97 24.89
CA ALA A 56 15.75 -8.16 24.28
C ALA A 56 15.83 -8.07 22.74
N TYR A 57 16.63 -7.15 22.20
CA TYR A 57 16.88 -7.09 20.75
C TYR A 57 17.56 -8.35 20.23
N GLN A 58 18.63 -8.80 20.89
CA GLN A 58 19.35 -10.03 20.52
C GLN A 58 18.42 -11.24 20.55
N ASN A 59 17.70 -11.43 21.65
CA ASN A 59 16.76 -12.54 21.81
C ASN A 59 15.70 -12.57 20.71
N VAL A 60 15.17 -11.41 20.32
CA VAL A 60 14.18 -11.30 19.24
C VAL A 60 14.80 -11.65 17.88
N ASN A 61 16.01 -11.18 17.60
CA ASN A 61 16.69 -11.45 16.34
C ASN A 61 17.09 -12.93 16.21
N GLU A 62 17.54 -13.54 17.29
CA GLU A 62 17.96 -14.94 17.35
C GLU A 62 16.79 -15.92 17.23
N ASN A 63 15.66 -15.62 17.87
CA ASN A 63 14.54 -16.56 17.95
C ASN A 63 13.46 -16.32 16.91
N PHE A 64 13.37 -15.11 16.36
CA PHE A 64 12.23 -14.73 15.55
C PHE A 64 12.58 -14.06 14.21
N SER A 65 13.83 -14.14 13.78
CA SER A 65 14.37 -13.42 12.60
C SER A 65 14.46 -11.91 12.84
N LYS A 66 15.45 -11.27 12.19
CA LYS A 66 15.73 -9.83 12.34
C LYS A 66 14.46 -9.01 12.10
N ALA A 67 14.06 -8.22 13.10
CA ALA A 67 12.93 -7.31 12.96
C ALA A 67 13.32 -6.14 12.06
N GLY A 68 12.50 -5.85 11.05
CA GLY A 68 12.72 -4.72 10.15
C GLY A 68 12.30 -3.38 10.74
N VAL A 69 11.36 -3.39 11.70
CA VAL A 69 10.83 -2.21 12.38
C VAL A 69 10.57 -2.50 13.86
N TRP A 70 10.99 -1.61 14.73
CA TRP A 70 10.60 -1.61 16.15
C TRP A 70 9.66 -0.45 16.42
N ARG A 71 8.46 -0.78 16.91
CA ARG A 71 7.43 0.19 17.25
C ARG A 71 7.51 0.53 18.73
N SER A 72 7.33 1.81 19.04
CA SER A 72 7.27 2.34 20.41
C SER A 72 6.09 3.30 20.54
N TYR A 73 5.68 3.53 21.78
CA TYR A 73 4.57 4.41 22.09
C TYR A 73 5.02 5.88 21.99
N PRO A 74 4.16 6.78 21.51
CA PRO A 74 4.52 8.19 21.34
C PRO A 74 4.60 8.97 22.67
N GLY A 75 4.15 8.39 23.79
CA GLY A 75 4.15 9.06 25.09
C GLY A 75 4.17 8.09 26.26
N ASP A 76 4.49 8.63 27.42
CA ASP A 76 4.50 7.90 28.68
C ASP A 76 3.07 7.66 29.18
N LYS A 77 2.88 6.50 29.79
CA LYS A 77 1.72 6.21 30.62
C LYS A 77 2.20 5.47 31.85
N GLU A 78 1.87 6.01 33.02
CA GLU A 78 2.27 5.45 34.31
C GLU A 78 1.97 3.95 34.37
N ASP A 79 2.98 3.17 34.76
CA ASP A 79 2.99 1.70 34.84
C ASP A 79 2.64 0.92 33.56
N ILE A 80 2.52 1.60 32.41
CA ILE A 80 2.00 0.99 31.17
C ILE A 80 2.97 1.14 30.01
N SER A 81 3.48 2.34 29.76
CA SER A 81 4.36 2.58 28.63
C SER A 81 5.39 3.66 28.89
N VAL A 82 6.55 3.47 28.29
CA VAL A 82 7.57 4.52 28.18
C VAL A 82 7.55 5.05 26.75
N GLY A 83 7.38 6.36 26.61
CA GLY A 83 7.34 7.09 25.36
C GLY A 83 8.69 7.06 24.63
N LEU A 84 8.58 7.22 23.32
CA LEU A 84 9.71 7.38 22.41
C LEU A 84 10.26 8.81 22.52
N ASP A 85 11.44 8.95 23.11
CA ASP A 85 12.23 10.18 23.10
C ASP A 85 13.30 10.13 21.99
N ALA A 86 14.03 11.25 21.83
CA ALA A 86 15.03 11.41 20.78
C ALA A 86 16.18 10.39 20.89
N ASP A 87 16.66 10.11 22.10
CA ASP A 87 17.77 9.18 22.33
C ASP A 87 17.37 7.75 21.97
N LYS A 88 16.16 7.34 22.37
CA LYS A 88 15.59 6.04 22.02
C LYS A 88 15.35 5.90 20.52
N ALA A 89 14.86 6.95 19.87
CA ALA A 89 14.66 6.96 18.42
C ALA A 89 16.00 6.82 17.67
N ASN A 90 17.04 7.51 18.14
CA ASN A 90 18.36 7.47 17.52
C ASN A 90 18.99 6.07 17.64
N ARG A 91 18.88 5.45 18.82
CA ARG A 91 19.36 4.07 19.02
C ARG A 91 18.58 3.04 18.19
N LEU A 92 17.27 3.21 18.01
CA LEU A 92 16.47 2.37 17.12
C LEU A 92 16.90 2.48 15.66
N TYR A 93 17.30 3.69 15.24
CA TYR A 93 17.85 3.93 13.92
C TYR A 93 19.20 3.21 13.74
N GLU A 94 20.10 3.34 14.71
CA GLU A 94 21.43 2.68 14.70
C GLU A 94 21.34 1.16 14.62
N ILE A 95 20.44 0.53 15.39
CA ILE A 95 20.26 -0.94 15.39
C ILE A 95 19.69 -1.46 14.06
N ARG A 96 18.99 -0.60 13.32
CA ARG A 96 18.41 -0.96 12.02
C ARG A 96 19.48 -1.01 10.92
N THR A 97 20.35 0.00 10.87
CA THR A 97 21.47 0.13 9.92
C THR A 97 22.55 -0.90 10.15
#